data_AF-A0A661FN69-F1
#
_entry.id   AF-A0A661FN69-F1
#
_cell.length_a   1.000
_cell.length_b   1.000
_cell.length_c   1.000
_cell.angle_alpha   90.00
_cell.angle_beta   90.00
_cell.angle_gamma   90.00
#
_symmetry.space_group_name_H-M   'P 1'
#
loop_
_entity.id
_entity.type
_entity.pdbx_description
1 polymer ?
#
loop_
_entity_poly.entity_id
_entity_poly.type
_entity_poly.pdbx_seq_one_letter_code
_entity_poly.pdbx_strand_id
1 'polypeptide(L)' 'MMPRLVRFRDAPAYLGMDRNRFNSEVRPFLTRIPIGKQGLAFDRLELDAWVEDYVSRNGRRPKA' A
#
# COMPACT_ATOMS: atom_id res chain seq x y z
N MET A 1 14.47 -7.73 6.43
CA MET A 1 13.17 -7.85 7.12
C MET A 1 12.47 -6.49 7.04
N MET A 2 11.29 -6.40 6.43
CA MET A 2 10.54 -5.14 6.43
C MET A 2 9.71 -5.01 7.72
N PRO A 3 9.62 -3.81 8.31
CA PRO A 3 8.74 -3.56 9.44
C PRO A 3 7.28 -3.91 9.12
N ARG A 4 6.51 -4.30 10.13
CA ARG A 4 5.06 -4.50 9.97
C ARG A 4 4.32 -3.20 9.69
N LEU A 5 4.76 -2.10 10.28
CA LEU A 5 4.17 -0.77 10.05
C LEU A 5 4.99 -0.01 9.01
N VAL A 6 4.39 0.24 7.85
CA VAL A 6 4.99 1.02 6.76
C VAL A 6 4.58 2.48 6.91
N ARG A 7 5.56 3.39 7.02
CA ARG A 7 5.28 4.83 7.16
C ARG A 7 4.58 5.35 5.91
N PHE A 8 3.71 6.35 6.06
CA PHE A 8 2.99 6.97 4.93
C PHE A 8 3.93 7.52 3.85
N ARG A 9 5.13 7.96 4.21
CA ARG A 9 6.16 8.38 3.24
C ARG A 9 6.60 7.22 2.33
N ASP A 10 6.69 6.02 2.89
CA ASP A 10 7.31 4.86 2.23
C ASP A 10 6.26 3.92 1.60
N ALA A 11 4.99 4.05 1.99
CA ALA A 11 3.89 3.21 1.50
C ALA A 11 3.63 3.28 -0.02
N PRO A 12 3.69 4.46 -0.70
CA PRO A 12 3.54 4.50 -2.16
C PRO A 12 4.65 3.72 -2.87
N ALA A 13 5.89 3.90 -2.42
CA ALA A 13 7.06 3.22 -2.97
C ALA A 13 7.01 1.70 -2.73
N TYR A 14 6.47 1.26 -1.59
CA TYR A 14 6.24 -0.16 -1.31
C TYR A 14 5.38 -0.83 -2.39
N LEU A 15 4.37 -0.12 -2.89
CA LEU A 15 3.47 -0.60 -3.94
C LEU A 15 3.94 -0.29 -5.37
N GLY A 16 5.15 0.28 -5.53
CA GLY A 16 5.69 0.67 -6.84
C GLY A 16 4.89 1.78 -7.53
N MET A 17 4.25 2.68 -6.79
CA MET A 17 3.43 3.76 -7.34
C MET A 17 3.78 5.14 -6.77
N ASP A 18 3.33 6.20 -7.45
CA ASP A 18 3.48 7.56 -6.97
C ASP A 18 2.50 7.90 -5.82
N ARG A 19 2.80 8.99 -5.13
CA ARG A 19 2.05 9.43 -3.95
C ARG A 19 0.62 9.86 -4.26
N ASN A 20 0.36 10.45 -5.43
CA ASN A 20 -0.98 10.94 -5.77
C ASN A 20 -1.90 9.74 -6.00
N ARG A 21 -1.44 8.78 -6.80
CA ARG A 21 -2.14 7.53 -7.05
C ARG A 21 -2.42 6.74 -5.76
N PHE A 22 -1.42 6.63 -4.89
CA PHE A 22 -1.60 5.99 -3.59
C PHE A 22 -2.71 6.66 -2.77
N ASN A 23 -2.75 7.99 -2.73
CA ASN A 23 -3.75 8.73 -1.96
C ASN A 23 -5.17 8.58 -2.49
N SER A 24 -5.35 8.38 -3.80
CA SER A 24 -6.67 8.24 -4.43
C SER A 24 -7.15 6.79 -4.46
N GLU A 25 -6.28 5.83 -4.78
CA GLU A 25 -6.66 4.45 -5.10
C GLU A 25 -6.43 3.45 -3.96
N VAL A 26 -5.54 3.77 -3.02
CA VAL A 26 -5.12 2.81 -1.97
C VAL A 26 -5.53 3.32 -0.59
N ARG A 27 -5.07 4.51 -0.22
CA ARG A 27 -5.21 5.08 1.13
C ARG A 27 -6.64 5.08 1.68
N PRO A 28 -7.71 5.31 0.89
CA PRO A 28 -9.08 5.25 1.40
C PRO A 28 -9.52 3.86 1.90
N PHE A 29 -8.82 2.81 1.47
CA PHE A 29 -9.16 1.42 1.76
C PHE A 29 -8.27 0.77 2.84
N LEU A 30 -7.32 1.53 3.41
CA LEU A 30 -6.39 1.02 4.43
C LEU A 30 -6.69 1.58 5.81
N THR A 31 -6.36 0.81 6.84
CA THR A 31 -6.41 1.28 8.21
C THR A 31 -5.28 2.28 8.47
N ARG A 32 -5.66 3.50 8.87
CA ARG A 32 -4.72 4.57 9.22
C ARG A 32 -4.23 4.39 10.65
N ILE A 33 -2.94 4.16 10.85
CA ILE A 33 -2.32 3.95 12.17
C ILE A 33 -1.48 5.17 12.55
N PRO A 34 -1.95 6.04 13.46
CA PRO A 34 -1.16 7.16 13.95
C PRO A 34 0.10 6.68 14.68
N ILE A 35 1.22 7.37 14.49
CA ILE A 35 2.45 7.11 15.25
C ILE A 35 3.02 8.45 15.75
N GLY A 36 3.01 8.63 17.06
CA GLY A 36 3.39 9.88 17.69
C GLY A 36 2.42 11.02 17.31
N LYS A 37 2.92 12.26 17.30
CA LYS A 37 2.08 13.46 17.11
C LYS A 37 1.64 13.71 15.66
N GLN A 38 2.49 13.35 14.69
CA GLN A 38 2.29 13.69 13.27
C GLN A 38 2.53 12.50 12.32
N GLY A 39 3.00 11.37 12.83
CA GLY A 39 3.28 10.21 12.01
C GLY A 39 2.01 9.44 11.65
N LEU A 40 2.01 8.86 10.45
CA LEU A 40 1.00 7.93 9.98
C LEU A 40 1.69 6.72 9.38
N ALA A 41 1.16 5.53 9.63
CA ALA A 41 1.60 4.28 9.04
C ALA A 41 0.40 3.40 8.65
N PHE A 42 0.69 2.34 7.93
CA PHE A 42 -0.23 1.30 7.48
C PHE A 42 0.34 -0.08 7.83
N ASP A 43 -0.51 -1.08 8.04
CA ASP A 43 -0.06 -2.46 8.20
C ASP A 43 0.39 -2.99 6.83
N ARG A 44 1.60 -3.56 6.78
CA ARG A 44 2.16 -4.21 5.59
C ARG A 44 1.24 -5.31 5.06
N LEU A 45 0.55 -6.04 5.94
CA LEU A 45 -0.35 -7.11 5.53
C LEU A 45 -1.61 -6.58 4.83
N GLU A 46 -2.12 -5.40 5.21
CA GLU A 46 -3.21 -4.76 4.46
C GLU A 46 -2.74 -4.25 3.10
N LEU A 47 -1.51 -3.74 3.02
CA LEU A 47 -0.89 -3.36 1.75
C LEU A 47 -0.71 -4.58 0.83
N ASP A 48 -0.25 -5.70 1.36
CA ASP A 48 -0.08 -6.96 0.64
C ASP A 48 -1.43 -7.48 0.11
N ALA A 49 -2.46 -7.49 0.96
CA ALA A 49 -3.81 -7.90 0.56
C ALA A 49 -4.40 -7.00 -0.54
N TRP A 50 -4.17 -5.69 -0.48
CA TRP A 50 -4.59 -4.77 -1.54
C TRP A 50 -3.88 -5.08 -2.87
N VAL A 51 -2.58 -5.41 -2.83
CA VAL A 51 -1.81 -5.79 -4.04
C VAL A 51 -2.33 -7.09 -4.63
N GLU A 52 -2.58 -8.11 -3.80
CA GLU A 52 -3.11 -9.39 -4.27
C GLU A 52 -4.44 -9.20 -5.01
N ASP A 53 -5.35 -8.43 -4.43
CA ASP A 53 -6.62 -8.08 -5.08
C ASP A 53 -6.39 -7.29 -6.38
N TYR A 54 -5.52 -6.26 -6.36
CA TYR A 54 -5.22 -5.46 -7.55
C TYR A 54 -4.62 -6.30 -8.69
N VAL A 55 -3.69 -7.21 -8.38
CA VAL A 55 -3.07 -8.13 -9.34
C VAL A 55 -4.10 -9.14 -9.86
N SER A 56 -5.01 -9.65 -9.02
CA SER A 56 -6.07 -10.56 -9.47
C SER A 56 -6.99 -9.91 -10.51
N ARG A 57 -7.31 -8.62 -10.33
CA ARG A 57 -8.20 -7.84 -11.21
C ARG A 57 -7.52 -7.33 -12.48
N ASN A 58 -6.26 -6.93 -12.38
CA ASN A 58 -5.56 -6.19 -13.45
C ASN A 58 -4.38 -6.95 -14.07
N GLY A 59 -3.89 -7.99 -13.42
CA GLY A 59 -2.77 -8.79 -13.87
C GLY A 59 -3.11 -9.50 -15.18
N ARG A 60 -2.28 -9.30 -16.20
CA ARG A 60 -2.38 -10.01 -17.47
C ARG A 60 -1.25 -11.02 -17.55
N ARG A 61 -1.60 -12.30 -17.70
CA ARG A 61 -0.60 -13.33 -18.02
C ARG A 61 -0.11 -13.08 -19.45
N PRO A 62 1.20 -13.08 -19.71
CA PRO A 62 1.71 -13.13 -21.07
C PRO A 62 1.09 -14.34 -21.79
N LYS A 63 0.71 -14.17 -23.06
CA LYS A 63 0.36 -15.33 -23.89
C LYS A 63 1.61 -16.20 -24.03
N ALA A 64 1.43 -17.50 -23.84
CA ALA A 64 2.46 -18.52 -24.06
C ALA A 64 2.88 -18.58 -25.54
#